data_AF-A0A222DY38-F1
#
_entry.id   AF-A0A222DY38-F1
#
_cell.length_a   1.000
_cell.length_b   1.000
_cell.length_c   1.000
_cell.angle_alpha   90.00
_cell.angle_beta   90.00
_cell.angle_gamma   90.00
#
_symmetry.space_group_name_H-M   'P 1'
#
loop_
_entity.id
_entity.type
_entity.pdbx_description
1 polymer ?
#
loop_
_entity_poly.entity_id
_entity_poly.type
_entity_poly.pdbx_seq_one_letter_code
_entity_poly.pdbx_strand_id
1 'polypeptide(L)'
;MARVTVEDCVDKVPNRFELVMLAAHRAREVAAGAAITVDRDNDKNPVVALREIAEETQSADELRERLIESNQTQIEVDEPEEDAMALLMGTEADKPQEDDMSEEKLLRALMEAQGQG
;
A
#
# COMPACT_ATOMS: atom_id res chain seq x y z
N MET A 1 0.07 41.28 -11.06
CA MET A 1 -1.00 40.51 -10.39
C MET A 1 -1.96 40.00 -11.44
N ALA A 2 -1.61 38.86 -12.04
CA ALA A 2 -2.54 38.07 -12.82
C ALA A 2 -3.74 37.66 -11.94
N ARG A 3 -4.95 37.92 -12.42
CA ARG A 3 -6.18 37.59 -11.70
C ARG A 3 -6.47 36.10 -11.92
N VAL A 4 -5.93 35.23 -11.07
CA VAL A 4 -6.34 33.82 -11.06
C VAL A 4 -7.77 33.73 -10.51
N THR A 5 -8.63 32.98 -11.18
CA THR A 5 -9.98 32.72 -10.68
C THR A 5 -10.04 31.31 -10.10
N VAL A 6 -10.87 31.10 -9.09
CA VAL A 6 -11.05 29.77 -8.48
C VAL A 6 -11.72 28.81 -9.48
N GLU A 7 -12.42 29.34 -10.48
CA GLU A 7 -13.06 28.60 -11.56
C GLU A 7 -12.03 27.76 -12.34
N ASP A 8 -10.88 28.35 -12.66
CA ASP A 8 -9.79 27.67 -13.37
C ASP A 8 -9.25 26.45 -12.60
N CYS A 9 -9.37 26.45 -11.27
CA CYS A 9 -8.90 25.36 -10.40
C CYS A 9 -9.97 24.29 -10.16
N VAL A 10 -11.26 24.68 -10.13
CA VAL A 10 -12.37 23.76 -9.82
C VAL A 10 -12.58 22.73 -10.92
N ASP A 11 -12.23 23.05 -12.16
CA ASP A 11 -12.25 22.08 -13.27
C ASP A 11 -11.26 20.92 -13.07
N LYS A 12 -10.18 21.15 -12.30
CA LYS A 12 -9.14 20.16 -12.02
C LYS A 12 -9.40 19.45 -10.69
N VAL A 13 -9.89 20.19 -9.70
CA VAL A 13 -10.26 19.67 -8.38
C VAL A 13 -11.70 20.09 -8.06
N PRO A 14 -12.71 19.25 -8.36
CA PRO A 14 -14.12 19.59 -8.19
C PRO A 14 -14.50 19.91 -6.73
N ASN A 15 -13.80 19.27 -5.78
CA ASN A 15 -13.99 19.51 -4.36
C ASN A 15 -13.21 20.75 -3.91
N ARG A 16 -13.94 21.82 -3.60
CA ARG A 16 -13.36 23.10 -3.15
C ARG A 16 -12.58 23.01 -1.85
N PHE A 17 -12.99 22.16 -0.90
CA PHE A 17 -12.25 21.96 0.34
C PHE A 17 -10.94 21.22 0.08
N GLU A 18 -10.97 20.23 -0.80
CA GLU A 18 -9.79 19.50 -1.22
C GLU A 18 -8.80 20.40 -1.97
N LEU A 19 -9.29 21.23 -2.90
CA LEU A 19 -8.47 22.24 -3.58
C LEU A 19 -7.72 23.13 -2.57
N VAL A 20 -8.41 23.61 -1.53
CA VAL A 20 -7.79 24.41 -0.47
C VAL A 20 -6.71 23.61 0.28
N MET A 21 -6.96 22.34 0.60
CA MET A 21 -6.00 21.47 1.26
C MET A 21 -4.73 21.24 0.42
N LEU A 22 -4.90 20.90 -0.86
CA LEU A 22 -3.80 20.68 -1.80
C LEU A 22 -2.98 21.95 -2.04
N ALA A 23 -3.66 23.08 -2.29
CA ALA A 23 -3.00 24.37 -2.49
C ALA A 23 -2.25 24.83 -1.22
N ALA A 24 -2.81 24.58 -0.03
CA ALA A 24 -2.14 24.88 1.23
C ALA A 24 -0.90 24.00 1.46
N HIS A 25 -0.97 22.70 1.12
CA HIS A 25 0.18 21.80 1.16
C HIS A 25 1.28 22.30 0.22
N ARG A 26 0.94 22.57 -1.04
CA ARG A 26 1.89 23.09 -2.03
C ARG A 26 2.50 24.43 -1.61
N ALA A 27 1.71 25.35 -1.07
CA ALA A 27 2.21 26.64 -0.60
C ALA A 27 3.23 26.50 0.54
N ARG A 28 3.11 25.46 1.39
CA ARG A 28 4.10 25.12 2.42
C ARG A 28 5.36 24.52 1.82
N GLU A 29 5.27 23.64 0.83
CA GLU A 29 6.44 23.15 0.08
C GLU A 29 7.25 24.32 -0.49
N VAL A 30 6.57 25.27 -1.16
CA VAL A 30 7.21 26.47 -1.73
C VAL A 30 7.81 27.36 -0.62
N ALA A 31 7.14 27.49 0.53
CA ALA A 31 7.67 28.22 1.68
C ALA A 31 8.94 27.55 2.27
N ALA A 32 9.03 26.23 2.19
CA ALA A 32 10.20 25.45 2.60
C ALA A 32 11.34 25.46 1.56
N GLY A 33 11.15 26.14 0.41
CA GLY A 33 12.17 26.31 -0.62
C GLY A 33 12.00 25.41 -1.85
N ALA A 34 10.86 24.71 -2.01
CA ALA A 34 10.58 23.98 -3.23
C ALA A 34 10.56 24.92 -4.46
N ALA A 35 11.12 24.46 -5.56
CA ALA A 35 11.12 25.21 -6.81
C ALA A 35 9.68 25.41 -7.32
N ILE A 36 9.40 26.62 -7.81
CA ILE A 36 8.15 26.95 -8.48
C ILE A 36 8.26 26.64 -9.97
N THR A 37 7.14 26.26 -10.57
CA THR A 37 7.05 25.86 -11.98
C THR A 37 6.38 26.91 -12.87
N VAL A 38 5.85 27.98 -12.25
CA VAL A 38 5.22 29.12 -12.92
C VAL A 38 5.96 30.41 -12.55
N ASP A 39 5.90 31.41 -13.42
CA ASP A 39 6.55 32.71 -13.17
C ASP A 39 5.89 33.47 -12.02
N ARG A 40 6.73 34.06 -11.17
CA ARG A 40 6.34 34.73 -9.94
C ARG A 40 6.03 36.20 -10.20
N ASP A 41 4.77 36.49 -10.52
CA ASP A 41 4.25 37.84 -10.73
C ASP A 41 3.91 38.56 -9.40
N ASN A 42 4.91 38.68 -8.51
CA ASN A 42 4.74 39.18 -7.12
C ASN A 42 3.70 38.42 -6.28
N ASP A 43 3.32 37.23 -6.74
CA ASP A 43 2.33 36.39 -6.09
C ASP A 43 2.87 35.78 -4.79
N LYS A 44 1.99 35.70 -3.79
CA LYS A 44 2.26 34.95 -2.55
C LYS A 44 2.16 33.46 -2.82
N ASN A 45 2.82 32.64 -2.00
CA ASN A 45 2.87 31.18 -2.20
C ASN A 45 1.49 30.51 -2.42
N PRO A 46 0.41 30.89 -1.70
CA PRO A 46 -0.91 30.31 -1.98
C PRO A 46 -1.45 30.62 -3.39
N VAL A 47 -1.17 31.80 -3.92
CA VAL A 47 -1.60 32.19 -5.27
C VAL A 47 -0.75 31.49 -6.32
N VAL A 48 0.56 31.37 -6.09
CA VAL A 48 1.46 30.58 -6.95
C VAL A 48 0.98 29.12 -7.00
N ALA A 49 0.67 28.50 -5.85
CA ALA A 49 0.17 27.13 -5.80
C ALA A 49 -1.13 26.93 -6.58
N LEU A 50 -2.10 27.85 -6.46
CA LEU A 50 -3.34 27.79 -7.24
C LEU A 50 -3.09 27.93 -8.75
N ARG A 51 -2.12 28.77 -9.16
CA ARG A 51 -1.73 28.90 -10.56
C ARG A 51 -1.05 27.63 -11.08
N GLU A 52 -0.16 27.01 -10.30
CA GLU A 52 0.47 25.73 -10.66
C GLU A 52 -0.57 24.60 -10.84
N ILE A 53 -1.64 24.59 -10.02
CA ILE A 53 -2.76 23.65 -10.17
C ILE A 53 -3.61 23.97 -11.41
N ALA A 54 -3.91 25.25 -11.65
CA ALA A 54 -4.70 25.68 -12.81
C ALA A 54 -3.98 25.44 -14.15
N GLU A 55 -2.66 25.61 -14.17
CA GLU A 55 -1.77 25.37 -15.33
C GLU A 55 -1.32 23.89 -15.42
N GLU A 56 -1.76 23.03 -14.49
CA GLU A 56 -1.41 21.59 -14.41
C GLU A 56 0.09 21.28 -14.33
N THR A 57 0.93 22.26 -14.01
CA THR A 57 2.36 22.07 -13.73
C THR A 57 2.59 21.39 -12.37
N GLN A 58 1.56 21.39 -11.52
CA GLN A 58 1.42 20.55 -10.34
C GLN A 58 0.06 19.86 -10.40
N SER A 59 0.04 18.57 -10.77
CA SER A 59 -1.22 17.84 -10.87
C SER A 59 -1.83 17.59 -9.49
N ALA A 60 -3.17 17.52 -9.44
CA ALA A 60 -3.89 17.28 -8.20
C ALA A 60 -3.57 15.91 -7.60
N ASP A 61 -3.40 14.88 -8.44
CA ASP A 61 -3.12 13.51 -8.01
C ASP A 61 -1.71 13.40 -7.39
N GLU A 62 -0.69 13.98 -8.02
CA GLU A 62 0.67 13.99 -7.44
C GLU A 62 0.73 14.80 -6.15
N LEU A 63 0.00 15.93 -6.09
CA LEU A 63 -0.11 16.72 -4.85
C LEU A 63 -0.78 15.95 -3.73
N ARG A 64 -1.80 15.14 -4.06
CA ARG A 64 -2.48 14.28 -3.10
C ARG A 64 -1.54 13.20 -2.59
N GLU A 65 -0.81 12.53 -3.47
CA GLU A 65 0.11 11.47 -3.08
C GLU A 65 1.20 12.00 -2.13
N ARG A 66 1.85 13.11 -2.51
CA ARG A 66 2.85 13.74 -1.63
C ARG A 66 2.27 14.21 -0.30
N LEU A 67 1.03 14.71 -0.29
CA LEU A 67 0.35 15.07 0.95
C LEU A 67 0.10 13.83 1.82
N ILE A 68 -0.31 12.70 1.23
CA ILE A 68 -0.51 11.44 1.94
C ILE A 68 0.83 10.98 2.54
N GLU A 69 1.88 10.87 1.72
CA GLU A 69 3.23 10.49 2.14
C GLU A 69 3.74 11.37 3.28
N SER A 70 3.53 12.69 3.20
CA SER A 70 3.98 13.63 4.25
C SER A 70 3.33 13.39 5.62
N ASN A 71 2.16 12.75 5.66
CA ASN A 71 1.44 12.45 6.91
C ASN A 71 1.64 11.01 7.39
N GLN A 72 2.19 10.12 6.56
CA GLN A 72 2.51 8.73 6.93
C GLN A 72 3.80 8.68 7.75
N THR A 73 3.72 9.04 9.03
CA THR A 73 4.89 9.07 9.94
C THR A 73 5.26 7.70 10.52
N GLN A 74 4.37 6.71 10.41
CA GLN A 74 4.59 5.34 10.87
C GLN A 74 4.22 4.40 9.71
N ILE A 75 5.23 3.78 9.11
CA ILE A 75 5.05 2.75 8.09
C ILE A 75 5.11 1.42 8.84
N GLU A 76 3.99 0.73 8.97
CA GLU A 76 4.00 -0.66 9.42
C GLU A 76 4.80 -1.45 8.39
N VAL A 77 6.01 -1.87 8.77
CA VAL A 77 6.77 -2.83 7.98
C VAL A 77 6.06 -4.16 8.21
N ASP A 78 5.36 -4.67 7.19
CA ASP A 78 4.91 -6.05 7.17
C ASP A 78 6.17 -6.93 7.18
N GLU A 79 6.67 -7.21 8.38
CA GLU A 79 7.67 -8.25 8.57
C GLU A 79 6.98 -9.56 8.19
N PRO A 80 7.60 -10.40 7.34
CA PRO A 80 7.09 -11.74 7.13
C PRO A 80 7.07 -12.38 8.51
N GLU A 81 5.88 -12.72 9.03
CA GLU A 81 5.77 -13.54 10.22
C GLU A 81 6.58 -14.81 9.94
N GLU A 82 7.76 -14.93 10.55
CA GLU A 82 8.53 -16.17 10.49
C GLU A 82 7.61 -17.23 11.04
N ASP A 83 7.16 -18.08 10.13
CA ASP A 83 6.24 -19.21 10.24
C ASP A 83 6.26 -19.89 11.62
N ALA A 84 5.75 -19.19 12.65
CA ALA A 84 5.75 -19.65 14.03
C ALA A 84 4.86 -20.88 14.13
N MET A 85 3.91 -20.99 13.20
CA MET A 85 3.10 -22.16 12.93
C MET A 85 3.91 -23.33 12.37
N ALA A 86 4.91 -23.12 11.50
CA ALA A 86 5.80 -24.20 11.03
C ALA A 86 6.77 -24.70 12.12
N LEU A 87 7.22 -23.83 13.02
CA LEU A 87 8.01 -24.24 14.18
C LEU A 87 7.16 -25.01 15.20
N LEU A 88 5.89 -24.62 15.40
CA LEU A 88 4.93 -25.32 16.27
C LEU A 88 4.40 -26.63 15.67
N MET A 89 4.23 -26.71 14.34
CA MET A 89 3.88 -27.94 13.61
C MET A 89 5.08 -28.86 13.36
N GLY A 90 6.25 -28.49 13.90
CA GLY A 90 7.34 -29.39 14.23
C GLY A 90 7.67 -30.45 13.19
N THR A 91 7.97 -30.11 11.93
CA THR A 91 8.51 -31.06 10.93
C THR A 91 7.95 -32.49 11.02
N GLU A 92 6.63 -32.65 11.17
CA GLU A 92 6.03 -33.96 10.91
C GLU A 92 5.98 -34.10 9.40
N ALA A 93 7.11 -34.49 8.83
CA ALA A 93 7.12 -35.05 7.49
C ALA A 93 6.08 -36.17 7.51
N ASP A 94 5.01 -36.00 6.73
CA ASP A 94 4.01 -37.02 6.41
C ASP A 94 4.75 -38.20 5.75
N LYS A 95 5.37 -39.03 6.59
CA LYS A 95 6.07 -40.24 6.17
C LYS A 95 5.01 -41.32 6.15
N PRO A 96 4.79 -41.97 5.00
CA PRO A 96 3.97 -43.16 4.94
C PRO A 96 4.45 -44.13 6.02
N GLN A 97 3.51 -44.62 6.83
CA GLN A 97 3.82 -45.64 7.83
C GLN A 97 4.35 -46.87 7.09
N GLU A 98 5.61 -47.24 7.32
CA GLU A 98 6.15 -48.49 6.79
C GLU A 98 5.37 -49.62 7.47
N ASP A 99 4.52 -50.28 6.69
CA ASP A 99 3.67 -51.37 7.15
C ASP A 99 4.58 -52.60 7.36
N ASP A 100 5.22 -52.70 8.54
CA ASP A 100 6.17 -53.73 8.97
C ASP A 100 5.52 -55.13 9.18
N MET A 101 4.39 -55.38 8.53
CA MET A 101 3.74 -56.69 8.54
C MET A 101 4.50 -57.62 7.60
N SER A 102 5.39 -58.43 8.16
CA SER A 102 6.04 -59.51 7.43
C SER A 102 4.99 -60.37 6.72
N GLU A 103 5.32 -60.83 5.51
CA GLU A 103 4.43 -61.61 4.64
C GLU A 103 3.82 -62.82 5.39
N GLU A 104 4.58 -63.39 6.32
CA GLU A 104 4.17 -64.47 7.22
C GLU A 104 3.06 -64.07 8.21
N LYS A 105 3.08 -62.85 8.77
CA LYS A 105 2.02 -62.33 9.64
C LYS A 105 0.74 -62.02 8.85
N LEU A 106 0.88 -61.55 7.61
CA LEU A 106 -0.24 -61.28 6.72
C LEU A 106 -0.92 -62.60 6.26
N LEU A 107 -0.13 -63.61 5.89
CA LEU A 107 -0.60 -64.95 5.56
C LEU A 107 -1.33 -65.62 6.73
N ARG A 108 -0.83 -65.43 7.96
CA ARG A 108 -1.47 -65.95 9.17
C ARG A 108 -2.83 -65.31 9.43
N ALA A 109 -2.93 -63.99 9.31
CA ALA A 109 -4.18 -63.26 9.48
C ALA A 109 -5.23 -63.65 8.41
N LEU A 110 -4.80 -63.88 7.17
CA LEU A 110 -5.67 -64.34 6.08
C LEU A 110 -6.17 -65.79 6.29
N MET A 111 -5.31 -66.69 6.77
CA MET A 111 -5.70 -68.07 7.08
C MET A 111 -6.66 -68.15 8.28
N GLU A 112 -6.45 -67.34 9.31
CA GLU A 112 -7.37 -67.26 10.46
C GLU A 112 -8.75 -66.71 10.04
N ALA A 113 -8.80 -65.75 9.12
CA ALA A 113 -10.04 -65.21 8.58
C ALA A 113 -10.80 -66.19 7.66
N GLN A 114 -10.10 -67.11 6.98
CA GLN A 114 -10.71 -68.16 6.15
C GLN A 114 -11.08 -69.44 6.92
N GLY A 115 -10.61 -69.61 8.16
CA GLY A 115 -10.88 -70.78 9.00
C GLY A 115 -12.16 -70.69 9.85
N GLN A 116 -12.88 -69.56 9.82
CA GLN A 116 -14.20 -69.41 10.42
C GLN A 116 -15.28 -69.39 9.34
N GLY A 117 -15.53 -70.57 8.77
CA GLY A 117 -16.60 -70.84 7.79
C GLY A 117 -16.76 -72.33 7.56
#